data_AF-A0A1V3WDR7-F1
#
_entry.id   AF-A0A1V3WDR7-F1
#
_cell.length_a   1.000
_cell.length_b   1.000
_cell.length_c   1.000
_cell.angle_alpha   90.00
_cell.angle_beta   90.00
_cell.angle_gamma   90.00
#
_symmetry.space_group_name_H-M   'P 1'
#
loop_
_entity.id
_entity.type
_entity.pdbx_description
1 polymer ?
#
loop_
_entity_poly.entity_id
_entity_poly.type
_entity_poly.pdbx_seq_one_letter_code
_entity_poly.pdbx_strand_id
1 'polypeptide(L)'
;MVQVGITLTGQLDQHRLRRAVEILLERHPNLAARFITEGLDEPVQIIPANPIAQWRYAEFAAAEQHDVERLCAAERQAVTDLTNNGP
;
A
#
# COMPACT_ATOMS: atom_id res chain seq x y z
N MET A 1 9.38 -4.77 8.46
CA MET A 1 8.46 -4.38 7.37
C MET A 1 8.78 -5.21 6.14
N VAL A 2 7.78 -5.81 5.52
CA VAL A 2 7.91 -6.57 4.27
C VAL A 2 7.27 -5.73 3.16
N GLN A 3 7.98 -5.54 2.05
CA GLN A 3 7.45 -4.93 0.83
C GLN A 3 7.59 -5.96 -0.29
N VAL A 4 6.55 -6.11 -1.11
CA VAL A 4 6.56 -6.99 -2.27
C VAL A 4 6.55 -6.13 -3.53
N GLY A 5 7.56 -6.30 -4.38
CA GLY A 5 7.61 -5.71 -5.72
C GLY A 5 7.18 -6.74 -6.77
N ILE A 6 6.34 -6.32 -7.72
CA ILE A 6 5.90 -7.18 -8.83
C ILE A 6 6.19 -6.43 -10.13
N THR A 7 6.95 -7.07 -11.02
CA THR A 7 7.19 -6.56 -12.37
C THR A 7 6.23 -7.23 -13.34
N LEU A 8 5.42 -6.44 -14.04
CA LEU A 8 4.55 -6.89 -15.11
C LEU A 8 5.13 -6.41 -16.44
N THR A 9 5.22 -7.30 -17.43
CA THR A 9 5.73 -6.99 -18.77
C THR A 9 4.61 -7.05 -19.80
N GLY A 10 4.64 -6.14 -20.78
CA GLY A 10 3.60 -6.01 -21.81
C GLY A 10 2.67 -4.82 -21.57
N GLN A 11 1.57 -4.76 -22.33
CA GLN A 11 0.59 -3.68 -22.19
C GLN A 11 -0.16 -3.81 -20.86
N LEU A 12 0.00 -2.80 -20.01
CA LEU A 12 -0.66 -2.72 -18.72
C LEU A 12 -1.74 -1.63 -18.74
N ASP A 13 -2.98 -2.03 -18.50
CA ASP A 13 -4.07 -1.09 -18.24
C ASP A 13 -4.08 -0.73 -16.73
N GLN A 14 -3.68 0.50 -16.42
CA GLN A 14 -3.58 1.02 -15.05
C GLN A 14 -4.91 1.00 -14.30
N HIS A 15 -6.03 1.24 -14.99
CA HIS A 15 -7.35 1.32 -14.37
C HIS A 15 -7.87 -0.07 -14.06
N ARG A 16 -7.62 -1.03 -14.96
CA ARG A 16 -7.93 -2.43 -14.72
C ARG A 16 -7.11 -3.00 -13.57
N LEU A 17 -5.83 -2.66 -13.48
CA LEU A 17 -4.97 -3.10 -12.37
C LEU A 17 -5.46 -2.53 -11.04
N ARG A 18 -5.77 -1.23 -10.99
CA ARG A 18 -6.33 -0.60 -9.79
C ARG A 18 -7.61 -1.30 -9.33
N ARG A 19 -8.56 -1.56 -10.24
CA ARG A 19 -9.80 -2.27 -9.91
C ARG A 19 -9.55 -3.68 -9.38
N ALA A 20 -8.56 -4.39 -9.93
CA ALA A 20 -8.20 -5.72 -9.43
C ALA A 20 -7.68 -5.67 -7.98
N VAL A 21 -6.92 -4.63 -7.62
CA VAL A 21 -6.44 -4.42 -6.24
C VAL A 21 -7.59 -4.06 -5.30
N GLU A 22 -8.54 -3.22 -5.74
CA GLU A 22 -9.74 -2.89 -4.96
C GLU A 22 -10.57 -4.16 -4.64
N ILE A 23 -10.81 -5.03 -5.64
CA ILE A 23 -11.50 -6.32 -5.44
C ILE A 23 -10.72 -7.23 -4.48
N LEU A 24 -9.40 -7.23 -4.55
CA LEU A 24 -8.56 -8.03 -3.66
C LEU A 24 -8.67 -7.57 -2.20
N LEU A 25 -8.76 -6.25 -1.95
CA LEU A 25 -9.00 -5.71 -0.62
C LEU A 25 -10.41 -6.02 -0.11
N GLU A 26 -11.43 -5.95 -0.96
CA GLU A 26 -12.80 -6.36 -0.61
C GLU A 26 -12.86 -7.84 -0.21
N ARG A 27 -12.16 -8.71 -0.96
CA ARG A 27 -12.12 -10.15 -0.68
C ARG A 27 -11.29 -10.50 0.55
N HIS A 28 -10.25 -9.74 0.82
CA HIS A 28 -9.28 -9.98 1.89
C HIS A 28 -9.10 -8.74 2.76
N PRO A 29 -10.10 -8.40 3.60
CA PRO A 29 -10.11 -7.16 4.38
C PRO A 29 -8.96 -7.09 5.40
N ASN A 30 -8.38 -8.24 5.78
CA ASN A 30 -7.18 -8.33 6.61
C ASN A 30 -5.98 -7.59 6.02
N LEU A 31 -5.93 -7.38 4.69
CA LEU A 31 -4.86 -6.63 4.03
C LEU A 31 -4.96 -5.11 4.25
N ALA A 32 -6.12 -4.62 4.64
CA ALA A 32 -6.35 -3.22 4.98
C ALA A 32 -6.39 -2.98 6.50
N ALA A 33 -6.03 -3.99 7.30
CA ALA A 33 -6.06 -3.89 8.74
C ALA A 33 -5.04 -2.88 9.28
N ARG A 34 -5.44 -2.15 10.31
CA ARG A 34 -4.58 -1.26 11.09
C ARG A 34 -4.40 -1.86 12.49
N PHE A 35 -3.23 -1.66 13.09
CA PHE A 35 -2.94 -2.15 14.44
C PHE A 35 -2.69 -0.95 15.34
N ILE A 36 -3.50 -0.79 16.38
CA ILE A 36 -3.33 0.26 17.38
C ILE A 36 -2.75 -0.39 18.63
N THR A 37 -1.63 0.15 19.10
CA THR A 37 -0.94 -0.30 20.32
C THR A 37 -0.82 0.80 21.36
N GLU A 38 -0.99 2.07 20.98
CA GLU A 38 -0.88 3.21 21.90
C GLU A 38 -2.13 3.33 22.78
N GLY A 39 -1.92 3.41 24.10
CA GLY A 39 -2.99 3.62 25.07
C GLY A 39 -3.89 2.40 25.34
N LEU A 40 -3.51 1.22 24.86
CA LEU A 40 -4.24 -0.04 25.05
C LEU A 40 -3.37 -1.05 25.79
N ASP A 41 -3.98 -1.80 26.72
CA ASP A 41 -3.30 -2.87 27.45
C ASP A 41 -2.90 -4.03 26.52
N GLU A 42 -3.64 -4.22 25.42
CA GLU A 42 -3.37 -5.22 24.38
C GLU A 42 -3.51 -4.62 22.97
N PRO A 43 -2.69 -5.02 21.99
CA PRO A 43 -2.76 -4.51 20.62
C PRO A 43 -4.08 -4.91 19.94
N VAL A 44 -4.79 -3.93 19.37
CA VAL A 44 -6.08 -4.15 18.69
C VAL A 44 -5.93 -4.03 17.18
N GLN A 45 -6.53 -4.99 16.46
CA GLN A 45 -6.64 -4.95 15.00
C GLN A 45 -7.97 -4.32 14.58
N ILE A 46 -7.89 -3.24 13.79
CA ILE A 46 -9.04 -2.56 13.21
C ILE A 46 -9.13 -2.90 11.73
N ILE A 47 -10.28 -3.42 11.31
CA ILE A 47 -10.59 -3.71 9.91
C ILE A 47 -11.61 -2.66 9.42
N PRO A 48 -11.22 -1.76 8.50
CA PRO A 48 -12.14 -0.77 7.95
C PRO A 48 -13.30 -1.44 7.21
N ALA A 49 -14.53 -0.95 7.42
CA ALA A 49 -15.73 -1.47 6.73
C ALA A 49 -15.71 -1.23 5.22
N ASN A 50 -15.01 -0.18 4.77
CA ASN A 50 -14.81 0.14 3.36
C ASN A 50 -13.34 0.54 3.14
N PRO A 51 -12.44 -0.42 2.93
CA PRO A 51 -11.02 -0.13 2.78
C PRO A 51 -10.75 0.53 1.43
N ILE A 52 -10.24 1.77 1.46
CA ILE A 52 -9.81 2.49 0.26
C ILE A 52 -8.32 2.25 0.05
N ALA A 53 -7.94 1.69 -1.10
CA ALA A 53 -6.54 1.60 -1.49
C ALA A 53 -5.95 3.01 -1.63
N GLN A 54 -4.86 3.30 -0.94
CA GLN A 54 -4.05 4.50 -1.17
C GLN A 54 -3.21 4.33 -2.45
N TRP A 55 -3.89 4.10 -3.57
CA TRP A 55 -3.29 3.82 -4.86
C TRP A 55 -2.63 5.08 -5.45
N ARG A 56 -1.36 4.98 -5.82
CA ARG A 56 -0.64 6.00 -6.57
C ARG A 56 -0.13 5.41 -7.87
N TYR A 57 -0.32 6.15 -8.96
CA TYR A 57 0.24 5.84 -10.26
C TYR A 57 1.36 6.84 -10.56
N ALA A 58 2.50 6.34 -11.01
CA ALA A 58 3.64 7.15 -11.43
C ALA A 58 4.23 6.52 -12.70
N GLU A 59 4.49 7.37 -13.70
CA GLU A 59 5.20 6.98 -14.92
C GLU A 59 6.65 7.43 -14.80
N PHE A 60 7.56 6.57 -15.24
CA PHE A 60 8.99 6.85 -15.30
C PHE A 60 9.47 6.66 -16.72
N ALA A 61 10.37 7.52 -17.19
CA ALA A 61 11.06 7.26 -18.44
C ALA A 61 12.00 6.05 -18.28
N ALA A 62 12.31 5.36 -19.38
CA ALA A 62 13.15 4.16 -19.34
C ALA A 62 14.56 4.37 -18.75
N ALA A 63 15.05 5.62 -18.69
CA ALA A 63 16.34 5.97 -18.10
C ALA A 63 16.30 6.18 -16.57
N GLU A 64 15.11 6.14 -15.96
CA GLU A 64 14.84 6.58 -14.58
C GLU A 64 14.66 5.42 -13.60
N GLN A 65 15.29 4.25 -13.85
CA GLN A 65 15.13 3.07 -12.99
C GLN A 65 15.49 3.32 -11.51
N HIS A 66 16.48 4.18 -11.26
CA HIS A 66 16.87 4.60 -9.90
C HIS A 66 15.77 5.40 -9.17
N ASP A 67 14.81 5.97 -9.89
CA ASP A 67 13.70 6.72 -9.29
C ASP A 67 12.65 5.79 -8.69
N VAL A 68 12.46 4.59 -9.24
CA VAL A 68 11.58 3.55 -8.66
C VAL A 68 12.12 3.07 -7.31
N GLU A 69 13.43 2.79 -7.23
CA GLU A 69 14.07 2.36 -5.99
C GLU A 69 14.04 3.46 -4.91
N ARG A 70 14.29 4.71 -5.31
CA ARG A 70 14.14 5.88 -4.43
C ARG A 70 12.72 6.03 -3.93
N LEU A 71 11.73 5.84 -4.80
CA LEU A 71 10.31 5.89 -4.41
C LEU A 71 9.99 4.83 -3.35
N CYS A 72 10.40 3.57 -3.61
CA CYS A 72 10.21 2.47 -2.66
C CYS A 72 10.92 2.73 -1.32
N ALA A 73 12.11 3.33 -1.34
CA ALA A 73 12.85 3.70 -0.13
C ALA A 73 12.10 4.78 0.67
N ALA A 74 11.58 5.81 0.01
CA ALA A 74 10.81 6.88 0.64
C ALA A 74 9.48 6.35 1.24
N GLU A 75 8.76 5.49 0.52
CA GLU A 75 7.53 4.86 1.03
C GLU A 75 7.79 4.03 2.28
N ARG A 76 8.86 3.22 2.27
CA ARG A 76 9.28 2.43 3.43
C ARG A 76 9.58 3.30 4.65
N GLN A 77 10.24 4.44 4.47
CA GLN A 77 10.49 5.36 5.58
C GLN A 77 9.18 5.94 6.15
N ALA A 78 8.22 6.29 5.30
CA ALA A 78 6.91 6.81 5.72
C ALA A 78 6.06 5.79 6.48
N VAL A 79 6.17 4.50 6.15
CA VAL A 79 5.43 3.41 6.83
C VAL A 79 5.88 3.18 8.28
N THR A 80 7.04 3.73 8.70
CA THR A 80 7.49 3.65 10.11
C THR A 80 6.51 4.33 11.08
N ASP A 81 5.60 5.15 10.56
CA ASP A 81 4.49 5.76 11.29
C ASP A 81 3.24 4.87 11.23
N LEU A 82 3.37 3.57 11.54
CA LEU A 82 2.25 2.64 11.60
C LEU A 82 1.30 2.93 12.78
N THR A 83 1.69 3.85 13.68
CA THR A 83 0.86 4.44 14.72
C THR A 83 0.11 5.69 14.26
N ASN A 84 0.26 6.11 12.99
CA ASN A 84 -0.35 7.33 12.50
C ASN A 84 -1.88 7.19 12.41
N ASN A 85 -2.53 7.71 13.45
CA ASN A 85 -3.86 8.30 13.41
C ASN A 85 -3.88 9.43 12.37
N GLY A 86 -4.09 9.07 11.10
CA GLY A 86 -4.72 10.01 10.17
C GLY A 86 -6.16 10.31 10.65
N PRO A 87 -6.68 11.53 10.41
CA PRO A 87 -7.86 12.09 11.10
C PRO A 87 -9.12 11.24 11.02
#